data_AF-A0A855XUI4-F1
#
_entry.id   AF-A0A855XUI4-F1
#
_cell.length_a   1.000
_cell.length_b   1.000
_cell.length_c   1.000
_cell.angle_alpha   90.00
_cell.angle_beta   90.00
_cell.angle_gamma   90.00
#
_symmetry.space_group_name_H-M   'P 1'
#
loop_
_entity.id
_entity.type
_entity.pdbx_description
1 polymer ?
#
loop_
_entity_poly.entity_id
_entity_poly.type
_entity_poly.pdbx_seq_one_letter_code
_entity_poly.pdbx_strand_id
1 'polypeptide(L)'
;MAGRILVTPEQLDQVSNQFKQSGEQSQQIVSTLTQSITSMEGQWEGMTKQRFFQEFQEASKQMQSFVQTLNSISAELTAIANKFRTADQAR
;
A
#
# COMPACT_ATOMS: atom_id res chain seq x y z
N MET A 1 18.75 -6.57 -32.72
CA MET A 1 17.68 -5.56 -32.62
C MET A 1 17.35 -5.43 -31.14
N ALA A 2 17.77 -4.33 -30.50
CA ALA A 2 17.64 -4.14 -29.06
C ALA A 2 16.16 -4.08 -28.65
N GLY A 3 15.78 -4.89 -27.66
CA GLY A 3 14.40 -5.06 -27.18
C GLY A 3 13.77 -3.71 -26.83
N ARG A 4 12.71 -3.37 -27.54
CA ARG A 4 11.96 -2.12 -27.41
C ARG A 4 11.26 -2.10 -26.05
N ILE A 5 11.85 -1.40 -25.08
CA ILE A 5 11.11 -1.05 -23.86
C ILE A 5 9.98 -0.11 -24.31
N LEU A 6 8.75 -0.62 -24.28
CA LEU A 6 7.53 0.04 -24.79
C LEU A 6 6.77 0.84 -23.72
N VAL A 7 7.28 0.89 -22.49
CA VAL A 7 6.60 1.57 -21.38
C VAL A 7 7.01 3.04 -21.34
N THR A 8 6.04 3.95 -21.46
CA THR A 8 6.29 5.39 -21.40
C THR A 8 6.27 5.92 -19.96
N PRO A 9 6.90 7.07 -19.67
CA PRO A 9 6.81 7.71 -18.35
C PRO A 9 5.36 7.93 -17.88
N GLU A 10 4.45 8.22 -18.81
CA GLU A 10 3.03 8.45 -18.53
C GLU A 10 2.34 7.17 -18.10
N GLN A 11 2.67 6.03 -18.72
CA GLN A 11 2.15 4.72 -18.30
C GLN A 11 2.65 4.35 -16.90
N LEU A 12 3.93 4.61 -16.59
CA LEU A 12 4.49 4.39 -15.24
C LEU A 12 3.78 5.25 -14.20
N ASP A 13 3.50 6.52 -14.49
CA ASP A 13 2.78 7.40 -13.58
C ASP A 13 1.31 6.98 -13.40
N GLN A 14 0.65 6.52 -14.46
CA GLN A 14 -0.71 5.99 -14.35
C GLN A 14 -0.76 4.79 -13.39
N VAL A 15 0.16 3.83 -13.55
CA VAL A 15 0.24 2.66 -12.69
C VAL A 15 0.66 3.07 -11.26
N SER A 16 1.62 3.98 -11.10
CA SER A 16 2.01 4.53 -9.79
C SER A 16 0.81 5.12 -9.06
N ASN A 17 0.00 5.93 -9.75
CA ASN A 17 -1.21 6.52 -9.18
C ASN A 17 -2.24 5.46 -8.76
N GLN A 18 -2.35 4.36 -9.51
CA GLN A 18 -3.20 3.23 -9.11
C GLN A 18 -2.70 2.58 -7.82
N PHE A 19 -1.40 2.30 -7.70
CA PHE A 19 -0.81 1.78 -6.46
C PHE A 19 -1.02 2.72 -5.27
N LYS A 20 -0.84 4.03 -5.48
CA LYS A 20 -1.09 5.05 -4.46
C LYS A 20 -2.55 5.03 -3.99
N GLN A 21 -3.52 5.05 -4.91
CA GLN A 21 -4.95 5.01 -4.58
C GLN A 21 -5.31 3.73 -3.84
N SER A 22 -4.79 2.58 -4.28
CA SER A 22 -4.98 1.30 -3.59
C SER A 22 -4.37 1.33 -2.18
N GLY A 23 -3.22 1.99 -2.00
CA GLY A 23 -2.57 2.20 -0.69
C GLY A 23 -3.45 3.03 0.25
N GLU A 24 -3.99 4.15 -0.24
CA GLU A 24 -4.89 5.03 0.50
C GLU A 24 -6.19 4.31 0.90
N GLN A 25 -6.82 3.59 -0.02
CA GLN A 25 -8.02 2.79 0.26
C GLN A 25 -7.74 1.69 1.27
N SER A 26 -6.62 0.97 1.10
CA SER A 26 -6.21 -0.09 2.04
C SER A 26 -5.96 0.48 3.44
N GLN A 27 -5.32 1.64 3.54
CA GLN A 27 -5.09 2.32 4.81
C GLN A 27 -6.40 2.71 5.51
N GLN A 28 -7.40 3.18 4.75
CA GLN A 28 -8.73 3.49 5.29
C GLN A 28 -9.43 2.22 5.81
N ILE A 29 -9.35 1.12 5.07
CA ILE A 29 -9.91 -0.17 5.48
C ILE A 29 -9.26 -0.63 6.80
N VAL A 30 -7.92 -0.64 6.86
CA VAL A 30 -7.19 -1.03 8.07
C VAL A 30 -7.59 -0.18 9.27
N SER A 31 -7.61 1.14 9.10
CA SER A 31 -8.01 2.07 10.17
C SER A 31 -9.44 1.80 10.64
N THR A 32 -10.38 1.55 9.73
CA THR A 32 -11.80 1.30 10.04
C THR A 32 -11.97 -0.02 10.81
N LEU A 33 -11.28 -1.08 10.39
CA LEU A 33 -11.32 -2.38 11.05
C LEU A 33 -10.70 -2.31 12.45
N THR A 34 -9.55 -1.63 12.59
CA THR A 34 -8.91 -1.42 13.90
C THR A 34 -9.82 -0.65 14.85
N GLN A 35 -10.43 0.45 14.39
CA GLN A 35 -11.37 1.22 15.22
C GLN A 35 -12.57 0.39 15.66
N SER A 36 -13.15 -0.39 14.74
CA SER A 36 -14.28 -1.28 15.05
C SER A 36 -13.91 -2.27 16.14
N ILE A 37 -12.74 -2.91 16.06
CA ILE A 37 -12.30 -3.90 17.05
C ILE A 37 -11.96 -3.26 18.40
N THR A 38 -11.26 -2.12 18.41
CA THR A 38 -10.98 -1.38 19.64
C THR A 38 -12.26 -0.92 20.34
N SER A 39 -13.31 -0.54 19.58
CA SER A 39 -14.59 -0.15 20.18
C SER A 39 -15.30 -1.32 20.90
N MET A 40 -15.17 -2.53 20.36
CA MET A 40 -15.71 -3.75 20.98
C MET A 40 -14.88 -4.23 22.17
N GLU A 41 -13.62 -3.79 22.29
CA GLU A 41 -12.72 -4.21 23.37
C GLU A 41 -13.29 -3.91 24.75
N GLY A 42 -13.96 -2.77 24.93
CA GLY A 42 -14.58 -2.39 26.20
C GLY A 42 -15.80 -3.22 26.59
N GLN A 43 -16.43 -3.89 25.62
CA GLN A 43 -17.67 -4.66 25.82
C GLN A 43 -17.43 -6.17 25.88
N TRP A 44 -16.24 -6.62 25.46
CA TRP A 44 -15.87 -8.03 25.40
C TRP A 44 -15.00 -8.37 26.61
N GLU A 45 -15.48 -9.25 27.50
CA GLU A 45 -14.70 -9.81 28.62
C GLU A 45 -14.42 -11.31 28.43
N GLY A 46 -13.34 -11.83 29.05
CA GLY A 46 -12.99 -13.26 29.08
C GLY A 46 -11.75 -13.67 28.25
N MET A 47 -11.31 -14.92 28.38
CA MET A 47 -10.09 -15.43 27.71
C MET A 47 -10.16 -15.44 26.17
N THR A 48 -11.36 -15.61 25.59
CA THR A 48 -11.56 -15.60 24.13
C THR A 48 -11.18 -14.25 23.51
N LYS A 49 -11.31 -13.16 24.28
CA LYS A 49 -10.88 -11.82 23.89
C LYS A 49 -9.37 -11.78 23.63
N GLN A 50 -8.55 -12.21 24.60
CA GLN A 50 -7.09 -12.08 24.51
C GLN A 50 -6.53 -12.74 23.25
N ARG A 51 -6.97 -13.97 22.94
CA ARG A 51 -6.53 -14.67 21.72
C ARG A 51 -6.93 -13.92 20.45
N PHE A 52 -8.20 -13.50 20.35
CA PHE A 52 -8.68 -12.76 19.18
C PHE A 52 -7.91 -11.45 18.97
N PHE A 53 -7.65 -10.68 20.05
CA PHE A 53 -6.90 -9.43 19.96
C PHE A 53 -5.43 -9.65 19.57
N GLN A 54 -4.81 -10.74 20.01
CA GLN A 54 -3.46 -11.13 19.58
C GLN A 54 -3.44 -11.45 18.07
N GLU A 55 -4.35 -12.31 17.60
CA GLU A 55 -4.49 -12.65 16.18
C GLU A 55 -4.77 -11.41 15.33
N PHE A 56 -5.64 -10.52 15.81
CA PHE A 56 -5.94 -9.28 15.12
C PHE A 56 -4.75 -8.31 15.08
N GLN A 57 -3.94 -8.22 16.14
CA GLN A 57 -2.72 -7.41 16.12
C GLN A 57 -1.72 -7.93 15.08
N GLU A 58 -1.55 -9.24 14.97
CA GLU A 58 -0.68 -9.85 13.96
C GLU A 58 -1.21 -9.60 12.54
N ALA A 59 -2.51 -9.80 12.32
CA ALA A 59 -3.15 -9.48 11.04
C ALA A 59 -3.03 -7.98 10.71
N SER A 60 -3.19 -7.10 11.70
CA SER A 60 -3.06 -5.65 11.53
C SER A 60 -1.66 -5.24 11.08
N LYS A 61 -0.62 -5.87 11.63
CA LYS A 61 0.76 -5.65 11.16
C LYS A 61 0.94 -6.07 9.71
N GLN A 62 0.37 -7.21 9.31
CA GLN A 62 0.44 -7.67 7.91
C GLN A 62 -0.31 -6.70 6.97
N MET A 63 -1.49 -6.22 7.36
CA MET A 63 -2.23 -5.25 6.56
C MET A 63 -1.50 -3.90 6.46
N GLN A 64 -0.85 -3.44 7.53
CA GLN A 64 0.00 -2.24 7.48
C GLN A 64 1.21 -2.44 6.56
N SER A 65 1.86 -3.61 6.62
CA SER A 65 2.95 -3.96 5.71
C SER A 65 2.50 -3.99 4.25
N PHE A 66 1.29 -4.44 3.97
CA PHE A 66 0.70 -4.40 2.64
C PHE A 66 0.53 -2.96 2.14
N VAL A 67 -0.04 -2.06 2.97
CA VAL A 67 -0.14 -0.62 2.64
C VAL A 67 1.22 -0.02 2.34
N GLN A 68 2.23 -0.30 3.18
CA GLN A 68 3.61 0.16 2.94
C GLN A 68 4.16 -0.35 1.61
N THR A 69 3.89 -1.61 1.27
CA THR A 69 4.34 -2.20 0.00
C THR A 69 3.71 -1.47 -1.20
N LEU A 70 2.41 -1.18 -1.15
CA LEU A 70 1.73 -0.41 -2.21
C LEU A 70 2.34 0.97 -2.39
N ASN A 71 2.60 1.68 -1.28
CA ASN A 71 3.22 3.01 -1.31
C ASN A 71 4.65 2.98 -1.85
N SER A 72 5.45 1.96 -1.48
CA SER A 72 6.81 1.78 -1.99
C SER A 72 6.81 1.53 -3.49
N ILE A 73 5.92 0.66 -4.00
CA ILE A 73 5.82 0.40 -5.44
C ILE A 73 5.42 1.67 -6.20
N SER A 74 4.47 2.46 -5.68
CA SER A 74 4.13 3.76 -6.26
C SER A 74 5.35 4.69 -6.33
N ALA A 75 6.09 4.82 -5.23
CA ALA A 75 7.29 5.67 -5.20
C ALA A 75 8.37 5.20 -6.19
N GLU A 76 8.59 3.90 -6.30
CA GLU A 76 9.54 3.32 -7.26
C GLU A 76 9.12 3.60 -8.72
N LEU A 77 7.85 3.38 -9.06
CA LEU A 77 7.34 3.63 -10.41
C LEU A 77 7.47 5.11 -10.80
N THR A 78 7.14 6.02 -9.89
CA THR A 78 7.32 7.47 -10.12
C THR A 78 8.81 7.83 -10.27
N ALA A 79 9.70 7.21 -9.49
CA ALA A 79 11.14 7.43 -9.64
C ALA A 79 11.66 6.94 -11.00
N ILE A 80 11.16 5.81 -11.50
CA ILE A 80 11.50 5.30 -12.84
C ILE A 80 10.97 6.24 -13.92
N ALA A 81 9.72 6.70 -13.82
CA ALA A 81 9.13 7.66 -14.77
C ALA A 81 9.97 8.94 -14.87
N ASN A 82 10.41 9.48 -13.74
CA ASN A 82 11.25 10.68 -13.69
C ASN A 82 12.62 10.44 -14.35
N LYS A 83 13.27 9.30 -14.08
CA LYS A 83 14.53 8.94 -14.74
C LYS A 83 14.39 8.88 -16.27
N PHE A 84 13.28 8.35 -16.77
CA PHE A 84 13.03 8.26 -18.22
C PHE A 84 12.88 9.65 -18.83
N ARG A 85 12.13 10.57 -18.19
CA ARG A 85 12.00 11.96 -18.65
C ARG A 85 13.33 12.68 -18.71
N THR A 86 14.16 12.56 -17.67
CA THR A 86 15.48 13.22 -17.64
C THR A 86 16.41 12.65 -18.71
N ALA A 87 16.40 11.34 -18.94
CA ALA A 87 17.20 10.71 -19.98
C ALA A 87 16.77 11.11 -21.39
N ASP A 88 15.47 11.32 -21.61
CA ASP A 88 14.92 11.79 -22.90
C ASP A 88 15.24 13.28 -23.14
N GLN A 89 15.16 14.12 -22.10
CA GLN A 89 15.52 15.55 -22.17
C GLN A 89 17.02 15.82 -22.38
N ALA A 90 17.88 14.88 -21.98
CA ALA A 90 19.34 15.00 -22.12
C ALA A 90 19.85 14.52 -23.50
N ARG A 91 18.95 14.16 -24.42
CA ARG A 91 19.26 13.60 -25.73
C ARG A 91 18.95 14.58 -26.86
#